data_AF-D8M797-F1
#
_entry.id   AF-D8M797-F1
#
_cell.length_a   1.000
_cell.length_b   1.000
_cell.length_c   1.000
_cell.angle_alpha   90.00
_cell.angle_beta   90.00
_cell.angle_gamma   90.00
#
_symmetry.space_group_name_H-M   'P 1'
#
loop_
_entity.id
_entity.type
_entity.pdbx_description
1 polymer ?
#
loop_
_entity_poly.entity_id
_entity_poly.type
_entity_poly.pdbx_seq_one_letter_code
_entity_poly.pdbx_strand_id
1 'polypeptide(L)'
;MRRYTGKIPVAADIANHFCEWMTDYNLPDSHILRLEWHPNAKQQHDFVKTYLQARFGKEPSEEEVEKMCVQVHKHELFSNMHWFLWGLLQCPISTIDWDYWGYALNRWEHYVRVKKEFGREALPIMSE
;
A
#
# COMPACT_ATOMS: atom_id res chain seq x y z
N MET A 1 -17.94 1.75 -7.51
CA MET A 1 -16.63 2.33 -7.12
C MET A 1 -16.58 2.81 -5.64
N ARG A 2 -17.35 2.19 -4.71
CA ARG A 2 -17.33 2.54 -3.27
C ARG A 2 -17.44 1.32 -2.33
N ARG A 3 -17.08 0.12 -2.82
CA ARG A 3 -17.29 -1.13 -2.07
C ARG A 3 -16.43 -1.24 -0.80
N TYR A 4 -15.31 -0.53 -0.74
CA TYR A 4 -14.36 -0.52 0.38
C TYR A 4 -14.23 0.84 1.07
N THR A 5 -15.17 1.78 0.84
CA THR A 5 -15.09 3.10 1.49
C THR A 5 -15.47 3.01 2.95
N GLY A 6 -14.67 3.63 3.82
CA GLY A 6 -14.92 3.74 5.26
C GLY A 6 -14.17 4.91 5.86
N LYS A 7 -14.37 5.18 7.16
CA LYS A 7 -13.56 6.18 7.88
C LYS A 7 -12.19 5.57 8.20
N ILE A 8 -11.16 6.01 7.49
CA ILE A 8 -9.77 5.61 7.68
C ILE A 8 -8.85 6.85 7.76
N PRO A 9 -7.64 6.75 8.33
CA PRO A 9 -6.65 7.81 8.23
C PRO A 9 -6.36 8.15 6.77
N VAL A 10 -6.26 9.44 6.45
CA VAL A 10 -5.91 9.92 5.09
C VAL A 10 -4.61 9.28 4.60
N ALA A 11 -3.62 9.18 5.47
CA ALA A 11 -2.33 8.56 5.15
C ALA A 11 -2.50 7.09 4.69
N ALA A 12 -3.49 6.37 5.20
CA ALA A 12 -3.77 4.99 4.78
C ALA A 12 -4.34 4.92 3.36
N ASP A 13 -5.19 5.87 2.97
CA ASP A 13 -5.75 5.93 1.63
C ASP A 13 -4.68 6.27 0.58
N ILE A 14 -3.81 7.23 0.91
CA ILE A 14 -2.66 7.59 0.06
C ILE A 14 -1.66 6.43 -0.02
N ALA A 15 -1.34 5.78 1.11
CA ALA A 15 -0.44 4.63 1.12
C ALA A 15 -0.98 3.48 0.28
N ASN A 16 -2.28 3.24 0.34
CA ASN A 16 -2.93 2.28 -0.54
C ASN A 16 -2.77 2.70 -2.00
N HIS A 17 -3.05 3.96 -2.34
CA HIS A 17 -2.87 4.46 -3.71
C HIS A 17 -1.44 4.27 -4.23
N PHE A 18 -0.42 4.53 -3.42
CA PHE A 18 0.98 4.30 -3.80
C PHE A 18 1.31 2.81 -3.96
N CYS A 19 0.75 1.96 -3.10
CA CYS A 19 0.89 0.51 -3.25
C CYS A 19 0.29 0.00 -4.57
N GLU A 20 -0.80 0.60 -5.05
CA GLU A 20 -1.43 0.22 -6.33
C GLU A 20 -0.56 0.58 -7.55
N TRP A 21 0.43 1.48 -7.44
CA TRP A 21 1.36 1.73 -8.55
C TRP A 21 2.23 0.51 -8.87
N MET A 22 2.38 -0.41 -7.92
CA MET A 22 3.20 -1.62 -8.10
C MET A 22 2.48 -2.73 -8.88
N THR A 23 1.24 -2.53 -9.31
CA THR A 23 0.45 -3.56 -9.99
C THR A 23 -0.29 -2.99 -11.20
N ASP A 24 -0.25 -3.73 -12.31
CA ASP A 24 -1.18 -3.55 -13.43
C ASP A 24 -2.04 -4.81 -13.57
N TYR A 25 -3.33 -4.66 -13.27
CA TYR A 25 -4.30 -5.75 -13.29
C TYR A 25 -4.68 -6.24 -14.70
N ASN A 26 -4.19 -5.59 -15.76
CA ASN A 26 -4.38 -6.04 -17.13
C ASN A 26 -3.29 -7.01 -17.60
N LEU A 27 -2.23 -7.18 -16.82
CA LEU A 27 -1.13 -8.09 -17.14
C LEU A 27 -1.45 -9.54 -16.72
N PRO A 28 -0.93 -10.55 -17.44
CA PRO A 28 -1.14 -11.96 -17.11
C PRO A 28 -0.55 -12.35 -15.75
N ASP A 29 0.48 -11.63 -15.30
CA ASP A 29 1.17 -11.78 -14.02
C ASP A 29 0.77 -10.67 -13.01
N SER A 30 -0.48 -10.20 -13.10
CA SER A 30 -1.03 -9.12 -12.26
C SER A 30 -1.07 -9.42 -10.75
N HIS A 31 -0.80 -10.65 -10.32
CA HIS A 31 -0.64 -11.01 -8.91
C HIS A 31 0.72 -10.57 -8.34
N ILE A 32 1.70 -10.23 -9.19
CA ILE A 32 3.07 -9.84 -8.79
C ILE A 32 3.13 -8.34 -8.49
N LEU A 33 3.77 -7.98 -7.38
CA LEU A 33 4.09 -6.60 -7.03
C LEU A 33 5.45 -6.19 -7.63
N ARG A 34 5.43 -5.19 -8.52
CA ARG A 34 6.63 -4.58 -9.10
C ARG A 34 7.09 -3.41 -8.25
N LEU A 35 7.98 -3.72 -7.32
CA LEU A 35 8.47 -2.77 -6.31
C LEU A 35 9.13 -1.53 -6.94
N GLU A 36 9.74 -1.71 -8.10
CA GLU A 36 10.38 -0.65 -8.88
C GLU A 36 9.39 0.39 -9.43
N TRP A 37 8.09 0.08 -9.47
CA TRP A 37 7.04 1.03 -9.87
C TRP A 37 6.49 1.84 -8.70
N HIS A 38 6.86 1.50 -7.47
CA HIS A 38 6.48 2.30 -6.31
C HIS A 38 6.96 3.75 -6.49
N PRO A 39 6.13 4.77 -6.18
CA PRO A 39 6.55 6.15 -6.33
C PRO A 39 7.82 6.42 -5.53
N ASN A 40 8.79 7.07 -6.16
CA ASN A 40 10.03 7.46 -5.48
C ASN A 40 9.78 8.62 -4.50
N ALA A 41 10.76 8.93 -3.65
CA ALA A 41 10.63 9.95 -2.62
C ALA A 41 10.19 11.32 -3.15
N LYS A 42 10.67 11.72 -4.34
CA LYS A 42 10.26 12.98 -4.98
C LYS A 42 8.79 12.93 -5.41
N GLN A 43 8.35 11.85 -6.04
CA GLN A 43 6.95 11.67 -6.46
C GLN A 43 6.00 11.64 -5.26
N GLN A 44 6.38 10.95 -4.19
CA GLN A 44 5.60 10.92 -2.95
C GLN A 44 5.49 12.31 -2.32
N HIS A 45 6.60 13.05 -2.24
CA HIS A 45 6.64 14.41 -1.73
C HIS A 45 5.75 15.34 -2.57
N ASP A 46 5.92 15.36 -3.90
CA ASP A 46 5.14 16.20 -4.81
C ASP A 46 3.63 15.91 -4.68
N PHE A 47 3.25 14.62 -4.58
CA PHE A 47 1.86 14.21 -4.38
C PHE A 47 1.31 14.70 -3.05
N VAL A 48 2.03 14.45 -1.95
CA VAL A 48 1.60 14.84 -0.59
C VAL A 48 1.49 16.36 -0.48
N LYS A 49 2.47 17.10 -1.02
CA LYS A 49 2.44 18.56 -1.07
C LYS A 49 1.21 19.08 -1.81
N THR A 50 0.96 18.56 -3.00
CA THR A 50 -0.22 18.91 -3.81
C THR A 50 -1.52 18.58 -3.07
N TYR A 51 -1.59 17.41 -2.42
CA TYR A 51 -2.74 17.00 -1.63
C TYR A 51 -3.01 17.96 -0.46
N LEU A 52 -1.99 18.29 0.34
CA LEU A 52 -2.12 19.18 1.50
C LEU A 52 -2.55 20.58 1.05
N GLN A 53 -1.95 21.08 -0.04
CA GLN A 53 -2.31 22.38 -0.61
C GLN A 53 -3.78 22.40 -1.06
N ALA A 54 -4.23 21.38 -1.80
CA ALA A 54 -5.63 21.27 -2.24
C ALA A 54 -6.59 21.10 -1.06
N ARG A 55 -6.19 20.35 -0.01
CA ARG A 55 -7.04 20.04 1.14
C ARG A 55 -7.28 21.23 2.06
N PHE A 56 -6.25 22.07 2.25
CA PHE A 56 -6.25 23.17 3.22
C PHE A 56 -6.26 24.56 2.58
N GLY A 57 -6.07 24.66 1.26
CA GLY A 57 -6.11 25.94 0.53
C GLY A 57 -4.93 26.88 0.82
N LYS A 58 -3.82 26.36 1.38
CA LYS A 58 -2.59 27.11 1.67
C LYS A 58 -1.37 26.26 1.30
N GLU A 59 -0.25 26.92 1.01
CA GLU A 59 1.03 26.24 0.82
C GLU A 59 1.42 25.53 2.13
N PRO A 60 1.63 24.20 2.14
CA PRO A 60 2.09 23.48 3.31
C PRO A 60 3.57 23.77 3.58
N SER A 61 3.98 23.71 4.85
CA SER A 61 5.42 23.73 5.17
C SER A 61 6.08 22.41 4.79
N GLU A 62 7.39 22.44 4.54
CA GLU A 62 8.15 21.20 4.27
C GLU A 62 8.06 20.21 5.43
N GLU A 63 7.99 20.70 6.68
CA GLU A 63 7.78 19.85 7.86
C GLU A 63 6.40 19.16 7.85
N GLU A 64 5.33 19.85 7.42
CA GLU A 64 4.00 19.26 7.27
C GLU A 64 4.00 18.15 6.21
N VAL A 65 4.69 18.38 5.07
CA VAL A 65 4.84 17.40 3.99
C VAL A 65 5.62 16.18 4.45
N GLU A 66 6.80 16.38 5.05
CA GLU A 66 7.65 15.29 5.54
C GLU A 66 6.94 14.43 6.60
N LYS A 67 6.27 15.06 7.56
CA LYS A 67 5.48 14.34 8.57
C LYS A 67 4.41 13.48 7.92
N MET A 68 3.71 13.99 6.92
CA MET A 68 2.68 13.24 6.21
C MET A 68 3.28 12.10 5.38
N CYS A 69 4.41 12.31 4.69
CA CYS A 69 5.14 11.24 3.98
C CYS A 69 5.53 10.10 4.92
N VAL A 70 6.07 10.40 6.11
CA VAL A 70 6.38 9.38 7.12
C VAL A 70 5.14 8.61 7.58
N GLN A 71 4.01 9.32 7.77
CA GLN A 71 2.75 8.65 8.10
C GLN A 71 2.28 7.75 6.96
N VAL A 72 2.34 8.21 5.71
CA VAL A 72 1.95 7.43 4.53
C VAL A 72 2.77 6.15 4.44
N HIS A 73 4.10 6.26 4.48
CA HIS A 73 4.99 5.10 4.42
C HIS A 73 4.70 4.09 5.54
N LYS A 74 4.46 4.55 6.78
CA LYS A 74 4.06 3.67 7.87
C LYS A 74 2.73 2.95 7.61
N HIS A 75 1.77 3.58 6.91
CA HIS A 75 0.49 2.95 6.60
C HIS A 75 0.55 1.99 5.40
N GLU A 76 1.68 1.86 4.69
CA GLU A 76 1.89 0.77 3.73
C GLU A 76 1.78 -0.60 4.42
N LEU A 77 2.16 -0.69 5.71
CA LEU A 77 1.94 -1.88 6.53
C LEU A 77 0.45 -2.25 6.62
N PHE A 78 -0.42 -1.25 6.78
CA PHE A 78 -1.86 -1.47 6.85
C PHE A 78 -2.41 -1.95 5.50
N SER A 79 -2.02 -1.27 4.41
CA SER A 79 -2.39 -1.66 3.04
C SER A 79 -2.00 -3.10 2.74
N ASN A 80 -0.72 -3.46 2.95
CA ASN A 80 -0.23 -4.79 2.64
C ASN A 80 -0.90 -5.87 3.50
N MET A 81 -1.08 -5.65 4.81
CA MET A 81 -1.80 -6.59 5.66
C MET A 81 -3.26 -6.75 5.25
N HIS A 82 -3.96 -5.66 4.94
CA HIS A 82 -5.36 -5.70 4.52
C HIS A 82 -5.54 -6.57 3.26
N TRP A 83 -4.71 -6.33 2.25
CA TRP A 83 -4.82 -7.03 0.97
C TRP A 83 -4.24 -8.44 0.99
N PHE A 84 -3.27 -8.73 1.86
CA PHE A 84 -2.85 -10.09 2.18
C PHE A 84 -4.04 -10.92 2.70
N LEU A 85 -4.73 -10.42 3.74
CA LEU A 85 -5.89 -11.11 4.31
C LEU A 85 -7.02 -11.24 3.30
N TRP A 86 -7.28 -10.20 2.51
CA TRP A 86 -8.27 -10.26 1.45
C TRP A 86 -7.92 -11.33 0.41
N GLY A 87 -6.67 -11.39 -0.06
CA GLY A 87 -6.21 -12.39 -1.02
C GLY A 87 -6.39 -13.82 -0.49
N LEU A 88 -5.96 -14.07 0.74
CA LEU A 88 -6.14 -15.37 1.40
C LEU A 88 -7.61 -15.79 1.49
N LEU A 89 -8.49 -14.84 1.85
CA LEU A 89 -9.92 -15.11 1.93
C LEU A 89 -10.54 -15.35 0.56
N GLN A 90 -10.03 -14.73 -0.50
CA GLN A 90 -10.51 -14.93 -1.87
C GLN A 90 -10.13 -16.30 -2.44
N CYS A 91 -9.01 -16.89 -2.04
CA CYS A 91 -8.55 -18.20 -2.55
C CYS A 91 -9.67 -19.27 -2.59
N PRO A 92 -10.43 -19.52 -1.51
CA PRO A 92 -11.51 -20.52 -1.53
C PRO A 92 -12.88 -20.02 -2.00
N ILE A 93 -13.11 -18.70 -2.08
CA ILE A 93 -14.47 -18.15 -2.31
C ILE A 93 -14.65 -17.49 -3.69
N SER A 94 -13.57 -17.09 -4.35
CA SER A 94 -13.65 -16.42 -5.64
C SER A 94 -13.88 -17.44 -6.76
N THR A 95 -14.71 -17.06 -7.72
CA THR A 95 -14.92 -17.82 -8.97
C THR A 95 -14.08 -17.28 -10.13
N ILE A 96 -13.26 -16.25 -9.88
CA ILE A 96 -12.39 -15.65 -10.90
C ILE A 96 -11.11 -16.47 -10.98
N ASP A 97 -10.72 -16.85 -12.20
CA ASP A 97 -9.45 -17.52 -12.47
C ASP A 97 -8.29 -16.52 -12.36
N TRP A 98 -7.78 -16.36 -11.14
CA TRP A 98 -6.69 -15.44 -10.82
C TRP A 98 -5.90 -15.96 -9.62
N ASP A 99 -4.58 -15.74 -9.61
CA ASP A 99 -3.69 -16.27 -8.56
C ASP A 99 -3.76 -15.44 -7.26
N TYR A 100 -4.83 -15.67 -6.50
CA TYR A 100 -5.05 -15.04 -5.20
C TYR A 100 -3.99 -15.43 -4.16
N TRP A 101 -3.44 -16.64 -4.24
CA TRP A 101 -2.42 -17.12 -3.32
C TRP A 101 -1.10 -16.41 -3.57
N GLY A 102 -0.65 -16.37 -4.83
CA GLY A 102 0.53 -15.62 -5.26
C GLY A 102 0.42 -14.15 -4.89
N TYR A 103 -0.75 -13.54 -5.09
CA TYR A 103 -0.99 -12.15 -4.67
C TYR A 103 -0.88 -11.96 -3.15
N ALA A 104 -1.52 -12.84 -2.36
CA ALA A 104 -1.44 -12.77 -0.91
C ALA A 104 0.02 -12.88 -0.44
N LEU A 105 0.78 -13.82 -0.99
CA LEU A 105 2.20 -14.00 -0.66
C LEU A 105 3.02 -12.75 -0.97
N ASN A 106 2.84 -12.15 -2.16
CA ASN A 106 3.51 -10.91 -2.54
C ASN A 106 3.21 -9.76 -1.54
N ARG A 107 1.94 -9.59 -1.14
CA ARG A 107 1.56 -8.57 -0.13
C ARG A 107 2.17 -8.87 1.24
N TRP A 108 2.24 -10.14 1.63
CA TRP A 108 2.90 -10.55 2.87
C TRP A 108 4.40 -10.25 2.86
N GLU A 109 5.12 -10.64 1.81
CA GLU A 109 6.56 -10.36 1.68
C GLU A 109 6.85 -8.86 1.71
N HIS A 110 6.02 -8.06 1.05
CA HIS A 110 6.12 -6.61 1.10
C HIS A 110 5.88 -6.08 2.52
N TYR A 111 4.86 -6.57 3.23
CA TYR A 111 4.62 -6.23 4.64
C TYR A 111 5.84 -6.53 5.51
N VAL A 112 6.44 -7.72 5.37
CA VAL A 112 7.64 -8.14 6.12
C VAL A 112 8.80 -7.16 5.86
N ARG A 113 9.04 -6.81 4.59
CA ARG A 113 10.12 -5.89 4.20
C ARG A 113 9.93 -4.50 4.82
N VAL A 114 8.76 -3.88 4.64
CA VAL A 114 8.47 -2.55 5.19
C VAL A 114 8.55 -2.58 6.72
N LYS A 115 8.09 -3.66 7.36
CA LYS A 115 8.14 -3.76 8.83
C LYS A 115 9.57 -3.80 9.37
N LYS A 116 10.48 -4.45 8.62
CA LYS A 116 11.91 -4.50 8.93
C LYS A 116 12.57 -3.12 8.87
N GLU A 117 12.14 -2.24 7.97
CA GLU A 117 12.62 -0.85 7.87
C GLU A 117 12.32 -0.05 9.16
N PHE A 118 11.26 -0.42 9.89
CA PHE A 118 10.93 0.13 11.21
C PHE A 118 11.60 -0.60 12.40
N GLY A 119 12.57 -1.48 12.14
CA GLY A 119 13.30 -2.23 13.18
C GLY A 119 12.42 -3.24 13.93
N ARG A 120 11.39 -3.77 13.27
CA ARG A 120 10.46 -4.75 13.85
C ARG A 120 10.40 -6.00 12.98
N GLU A 121 10.37 -7.17 13.61
CA GLU A 121 10.16 -8.42 12.89
C GLU A 121 8.66 -8.68 12.65
N ALA A 122 8.36 -9.38 11.55
CA ALA A 122 7.03 -9.90 11.31
C ALA A 122 6.77 -11.12 12.23
N LEU A 123 5.50 -11.37 12.52
CA LEU A 123 5.13 -12.63 13.16
C LEU A 123 5.35 -13.77 12.15
N PRO A 124 5.75 -14.98 12.58
CA PRO A 124 5.97 -16.13 11.69
C PRO A 124 4.62 -16.74 11.26
N ILE A 125 3.79 -15.95 10.58
CA ILE A 125 2.46 -16.36 10.11
C ILE A 125 2.60 -17.26 8.88
N MET A 126 3.56 -16.95 8.02
CA MET A 126 3.96 -17.75 6.87
C MET A 126 5.39 -18.22 7.14
N SER A 127 5.66 -19.51 6.92
CA SER A 127 7.04 -20.02 6.94
C SER A 127 7.83 -19.39 5.78
N GLU A 128 9.09 -19.05 6.04
CA GLU A 128 10.07 -18.74 4.99
C GLU A 128 10.28 -19.93 4.03
#